data_AF-A0AAU6Q9C1-F1
#
_entry.id   AF-A0AAU6Q9C1-F1
#
_cell.length_a   1.000
_cell.length_b   1.000
_cell.length_c   1.000
_cell.angle_alpha   90.00
_cell.angle_beta   90.00
_cell.angle_gamma   90.00
#
_symmetry.space_group_name_H-M   'P 1'
#
loop_
_entity.id
_entity.type
_entity.pdbx_description
1 polymer ?
#
loop_
_entity_poly.entity_id
_entity_poly.type
_entity_poly.pdbx_seq_one_letter_code
_entity_poly.pdbx_strand_id
1 'polypeptide(L)'
;MIAVHPRTAKHLVLSRLAAAPAPLSVLLQRVRARQEAAGAPVKMSAELLRRHLKTLAKHGYAKEAEDDAFSLTPLGELTLIGLGEWQPRYRPLEASA
;
A
#
# COMPACT_ATOMS: atom_id res chain seq x y z
N MET A 1 19.09 -9.69 12.08
CA MET A 1 18.25 -8.64 12.69
C MET A 1 18.17 -7.49 11.69
N ILE A 2 17.14 -7.46 10.83
CA ILE A 2 17.03 -6.39 9.83
C ILE A 2 16.34 -5.22 10.51
N ALA A 3 17.13 -4.19 10.83
CA ALA A 3 16.62 -2.90 11.26
C ALA A 3 15.85 -2.25 10.11
N VAL A 4 14.52 -2.35 10.12
CA VAL A 4 13.65 -1.68 9.14
C VAL A 4 13.56 -0.20 9.55
N HIS A 5 14.47 0.58 8.99
CA HIS A 5 14.52 2.04 9.05
C HIS A 5 13.24 2.70 8.50
N PRO A 6 12.96 3.97 8.85
CA PRO A 6 11.62 4.55 8.88
C PRO A 6 10.86 4.38 7.56
N ARG A 7 9.64 3.87 7.70
CA ARG A 7 8.60 3.68 6.66
C ARG A 7 8.51 4.91 5.74
N THR A 8 9.21 4.87 4.60
CA THR A 8 9.11 5.92 3.59
C THR A 8 7.66 6.09 3.11
N ALA A 9 7.30 7.29 2.65
CA ALA A 9 5.98 7.58 2.09
C ALA A 9 5.54 6.56 1.02
N LYS A 10 6.49 5.99 0.27
CA LYS A 10 6.24 4.93 -0.72
C LYS A 10 5.73 3.63 -0.08
N HIS A 11 6.30 3.20 1.05
CA HIS A 11 5.82 2.01 1.77
C HIS A 11 4.44 2.23 2.39
N LEU A 12 4.21 3.43 2.92
CA LEU A 12 2.89 3.80 3.41
C LEU A 12 1.85 3.69 2.29
N VAL A 13 2.14 4.23 1.10
CA VAL A 13 1.24 4.15 -0.06
C VAL A 13 1.05 2.70 -0.54
N LEU A 14 2.14 1.94 -0.67
CA LEU A 14 2.11 0.55 -1.11
C LEU A 14 1.25 -0.32 -0.17
N SER A 15 1.43 -0.17 1.15
CA SER A 15 0.68 -0.93 2.16
C SER A 15 -0.80 -0.60 2.24
N ARG A 16 -1.30 0.40 1.51
CA ARG A 16 -2.73 0.75 1.43
C ARG A 16 -3.40 0.28 0.14
N LEU A 17 -2.62 -0.21 -0.82
CA LEU A 17 -3.14 -0.89 -2.00
C LEU A 17 -3.67 -2.27 -1.60
N ALA A 18 -4.68 -2.73 -2.34
CA ALA A 18 -5.24 -4.07 -2.23
C ALA A 18 -5.19 -4.74 -3.60
N ALA A 19 -5.40 -6.06 -3.64
CA ALA A 19 -5.52 -6.78 -4.91
C ALA A 19 -6.67 -6.23 -5.79
N ALA A 20 -7.76 -5.79 -5.15
CA ALA A 20 -8.85 -5.10 -5.83
C ALA A 20 -8.44 -3.64 -6.17
N PRO A 21 -8.70 -3.16 -7.40
CA PRO A 21 -8.44 -1.78 -7.78
C PRO A 21 -9.27 -0.81 -6.95
N ALA A 22 -8.64 0.28 -6.50
CA ALA A 22 -9.28 1.33 -5.74
C ALA A 22 -8.96 2.71 -6.33
N PRO A 23 -9.96 3.61 -6.42
CA PRO A 23 -9.75 4.95 -6.95
C PRO A 23 -8.82 5.77 -6.05
N LEU A 24 -8.11 6.73 -6.63
CA LEU A 24 -7.19 7.62 -5.93
C LEU A 24 -7.81 8.27 -4.67
N SER A 25 -9.07 8.66 -4.73
CA SER A 25 -9.81 9.28 -3.61
C SER A 25 -9.90 8.37 -2.39
N VAL A 26 -10.22 7.09 -2.60
CA VAL A 26 -10.30 6.07 -1.54
C VAL A 26 -8.91 5.77 -0.98
N LEU A 27 -7.90 5.67 -1.84
CA LEU A 27 -6.51 5.47 -1.40
C LEU A 27 -6.00 6.65 -0.57
N LEU A 28 -6.34 7.88 -0.96
CA LEU A 28 -6.00 9.09 -0.22
C LEU A 28 -6.60 9.10 1.18
N GLN A 29 -7.87 8.73 1.32
CA GLN A 29 -8.53 8.60 2.63
C GLN A 29 -7.82 7.57 3.51
N ARG A 30 -7.50 6.38 2.96
CA ARG A 30 -6.79 5.32 3.71
C ARG A 30 -5.40 5.77 4.18
N VAL A 31 -4.66 6.49 3.34
CA VAL A 31 -3.33 7.01 3.68
C VAL A 31 -3.45 8.08 4.77
N ARG A 32 -4.38 9.03 4.63
CA ARG A 32 -4.59 10.10 5.61
C ARG A 32 -5.03 9.58 6.97
N ALA A 33 -5.96 8.64 7.01
CA ALA A 33 -6.40 8.01 8.26
C ALA A 33 -5.22 7.36 9.01
N ARG A 34 -4.29 6.74 8.29
CA ARG A 34 -3.08 6.17 8.90
C ARG A 34 -2.09 7.23 9.36
N GLN A 35 -1.91 8.32 8.60
CA GLN A 35 -1.07 9.44 8.99
C GLN A 35 -1.59 10.13 10.26
N GLU A 36 -2.90 10.29 10.37
CA GLU A 36 -3.56 10.87 11.54
C GLU A 36 -3.39 9.96 12.77
N ALA A 37 -3.64 8.66 12.64
CA ALA A 37 -3.40 7.68 13.71
C ALA A 37 -1.93 7.59 14.14
N ALA A 38 -0.99 7.96 13.26
CA ALA A 38 0.44 8.00 13.54
C ALA A 38 0.92 9.38 14.01
N GLY A 39 0.04 10.37 14.18
CA GLY A 39 0.41 11.73 14.58
C GLY A 39 1.29 12.46 13.57
N ALA A 40 1.23 12.10 12.28
CA ALA A 40 2.09 12.68 11.27
C ALA A 40 1.72 14.16 11.02
N PRO A 41 2.68 15.10 11.09
CA PRO A 41 2.40 16.53 10.97
C PRO A 41 2.04 16.95 9.53
N VAL A 42 2.44 16.16 8.53
CA VAL A 42 2.24 16.46 7.10
C VAL A 42 1.24 15.47 6.51
N LYS A 43 0.10 15.99 6.05
CA LYS A 43 -0.92 15.21 5.35
C LYS A 43 -0.56 15.01 3.88
N MET A 44 -0.70 13.78 3.39
CA MET A 44 -0.53 13.44 1.98
C MET A 44 -1.52 14.23 1.11
N SER A 45 -1.01 14.87 0.04
CA SER A 45 -1.85 15.47 -1.00
C SER A 45 -2.20 14.46 -2.09
N ALA A 46 -3.28 14.71 -2.83
CA ALA A 46 -3.69 13.85 -3.95
C ALA A 46 -2.61 13.75 -5.03
N GLU A 47 -1.95 14.87 -5.36
CA GLU A 47 -0.87 14.90 -6.35
C GLU A 47 0.37 14.14 -5.89
N LEU A 48 0.75 14.26 -4.61
CA LEU A 48 1.88 13.53 -4.06
C LEU A 48 1.59 12.03 -4.02
N LEU A 49 0.37 11.64 -3.63
CA LEU A 49 -0.08 10.25 -3.70
C LEU A 49 -0.02 9.71 -5.12
N ARG A 50 -0.54 10.44 -6.10
CA ARG A 50 -0.51 10.03 -7.52
C ARG A 50 0.93 9.86 -8.02
N ARG A 51 1.86 10.75 -7.66
CA ARG A 51 3.29 10.62 -8.00
C ARG A 51 3.90 9.35 -7.40
N HIS A 52 3.56 9.02 -6.14
CA HIS A 52 4.00 7.78 -5.51
C HIS A 52 3.42 6.55 -6.18
N LEU A 53 2.13 6.54 -6.51
CA LEU A 53 1.46 5.43 -7.18
C LEU A 53 2.02 5.19 -8.59
N LYS A 54 2.26 6.25 -9.38
CA LYS A 54 2.93 6.14 -10.68
C LYS A 54 4.35 5.60 -10.56
N THR A 55 5.07 5.99 -9.52
CA THR A 55 6.41 5.45 -9.24
C THR A 55 6.32 3.95 -8.92
N LEU A 56 5.39 3.54 -8.06
CA LEU A 56 5.17 2.13 -7.72
C LEU A 56 4.73 1.31 -8.95
N ALA A 57 3.91 1.89 -9.82
CA ALA A 57 3.49 1.27 -11.07
C ALA A 57 4.66 1.09 -12.05
N LYS A 58 5.52 2.11 -12.19
CA LYS A 58 6.74 2.03 -13.02
C LYS A 58 7.67 0.91 -12.57
N HIS A 59 7.74 0.64 -11.28
CA HIS A 59 8.56 -0.44 -10.71
C HIS A 59 7.82 -1.79 -10.62
N GLY A 60 6.59 -1.87 -11.13
CA GLY A 60 5.80 -3.11 -11.16
C GLY A 60 5.23 -3.52 -9.81
N TYR A 61 5.25 -2.67 -8.78
CA TYR A 61 4.65 -2.96 -7.47
C TYR A 61 3.15 -2.68 -7.44
N ALA A 62 2.68 -1.73 -8.24
CA ALA A 62 1.27 -1.39 -8.40
C ALA A 62 0.86 -1.50 -9.87
N LYS A 63 -0.44 -1.63 -10.13
CA LYS A 63 -1.01 -1.56 -11.46
C LYS A 63 -2.02 -0.41 -11.51
N GLU A 64 -1.87 0.48 -12.48
CA GLU A 64 -2.86 1.50 -12.82
C GLU A 64 -3.95 0.82 -13.67
N ALA A 65 -5.20 0.98 -13.25
CA ALA A 65 -6.39 0.54 -13.94
C ALA A 65 -7.11 1.76 -14.55
N GLU A 66 -8.23 1.53 -15.23
CA GLU A 66 -9.08 2.60 -15.75
C GLU A 66 -9.58 3.50 -14.59
N ASP A 67 -9.94 4.75 -14.92
CA ASP A 67 -10.48 5.75 -13.98
C ASP A 67 -9.56 6.14 -12.80
N ASP A 68 -8.23 6.20 -13.00
CA ASP A 68 -7.25 6.61 -11.97
C ASP A 68 -7.32 5.71 -10.71
N ALA A 69 -7.67 4.44 -10.93
CA ALA A 69 -7.69 3.40 -9.92
C ALA A 69 -6.36 2.63 -9.90
N PHE A 70 -5.94 2.19 -8.71
CA PHE A 70 -4.70 1.45 -8.52
C PHE A 70 -4.94 0.17 -7.74
N SER A 71 -4.31 -0.91 -8.17
CA SER A 71 -4.28 -2.19 -7.46
C SER A 71 -2.85 -2.62 -7.14
N LEU A 72 -2.73 -3.53 -6.19
CA LEU A 72 -1.49 -4.19 -5.84
C LEU A 72 -1.19 -5.30 -6.85
N THR A 73 0.09 -5.47 -7.17
CA THR A 73 0.57 -6.58 -8.03
C THR A 73 1.15 -7.70 -7.17
N PRO A 74 1.39 -8.91 -7.73
CA PRO A 74 2.10 -9.97 -7.01
C PRO A 74 3.48 -9.54 -6.48
N LEU A 75 4.22 -8.71 -7.22
CA LEU A 75 5.51 -8.17 -6.79
C LEU A 75 5.35 -7.19 -5.62
N GLY A 76 4.30 -6.37 -5.64
CA GLY A 76 3.93 -5.49 -4.53
C GLY A 76 3.56 -6.27 -3.27
N GLU A 77 2.79 -7.35 -3.40
CA GLU A 77 2.44 -8.25 -2.29
C GLU A 77 3.68 -8.88 -1.66
N LEU A 78 4.55 -9.48 -2.48
CA LEU A 78 5.82 -10.05 -2.00
C LEU A 78 6.69 -9.01 -1.29
N THR A 79 6.71 -7.78 -1.79
CA THR A 79 7.45 -6.68 -1.15
C THR A 79 6.88 -6.35 0.22
N LEU A 80 5.55 -6.28 0.35
CA LEU A 80 4.92 -6.00 1.65
C LEU A 80 5.07 -7.18 2.64
N ILE A 81 5.08 -8.42 2.14
CA ILE A 81 5.41 -9.62 2.94
C ILE A 81 6.84 -9.54 3.45
N GLY A 82 7.80 -9.23 2.58
CA GLY A 82 9.22 -9.06 2.95
C GLY A 82 9.46 -7.92 3.95
N LEU A 83 8.55 -6.94 3.99
CA LEU A 83 8.56 -5.84 4.97
C LEU A 83 7.82 -6.17 6.28
N GLY A 84 7.12 -7.29 6.37
CA GLY A 84 6.26 -7.63 7.52
C GLY A 84 5.01 -6.76 7.67
N GLU A 85 4.67 -5.96 6.65
CA GLU A 85 3.53 -5.03 6.63
C GLU A 85 2.26 -5.63 5.99
N TRP A 86 2.39 -6.79 5.33
CA TRP A 86 1.27 -7.57 4.83
C TRP A 86 1.03 -8.76 5.74
N GLN A 87 -0.06 -8.70 6.51
CA GLN A 87 -0.70 -9.92 6.95
C GLN A 87 -1.60 -10.35 5.81
N PRO A 88 -1.26 -11.40 5.05
CA PRO A 88 -2.25 -11.94 4.15
C PRO A 88 -3.46 -12.30 5.00
N ARG A 89 -4.67 -12.00 4.51
CA ARG A 89 -5.90 -12.59 5.07
C ARG A 89 -5.93 -14.09 4.75
N TYR A 90 -4.88 -14.83 5.07
CA TYR A 90 -4.95 -16.27 5.19
C TYR A 90 -5.79 -16.50 6.44
N ARG A 91 -7.09 -16.79 6.24
CA ARG A 91 -7.75 -17.71 7.16
C ARG A 91 -6.83 -18.94 7.21
N PRO A 92 -6.37 -19.40 8.37
CA PRO A 92 -5.92 -20.78 8.42
C PRO A 92 -7.13 -21.59 7.93
N LEU A 93 -6.95 -22.34 6.84
CA LEU A 93 -7.74 -23.54 6.67
C LEU A 93 -7.46 -24.30 7.97
N GLU A 94 -8.44 -24.33 8.87
CA GLU A 94 -8.44 -25.25 9.97
C GLU A 94 -8.16 -26.61 9.35
N ALA A 95 -6.96 -27.12 9.61
CA ALA A 95 -6.65 -28.50 9.38
C ALA A 95 -7.52 -29.27 10.38
N SER A 96 -8.76 -29.54 9.99
CA SER A 96 -9.56 -30.60 10.61
C SER A 96 -8.86 -31.91 10.27
N ALA A 97 -8.03 -32.35 11.20
CA ALA A 97 -7.56 -33.73 11.33
C ALA A 97 -8.03 -34.25 12.69
#